data_AF-A0A2T4Y785-F1
#
_entry.id   AF-A0A2T4Y785-F1
#
_cell.length_a   1.000
_cell.length_b   1.000
_cell.length_c   1.000
_cell.angle_alpha   90.00
_cell.angle_beta   90.00
_cell.angle_gamma   90.00
#
_symmetry.space_group_name_H-M   'P 1'
#
loop_
_entity.id
_entity.type
_entity.pdbx_description
1 polymer ?
#
loop_
_entity_poly.entity_id
_entity_poly.type
_entity_poly.pdbx_seq_one_letter_code
_entity_poly.pdbx_strand_id
1 'polypeptide(L)' 'MIPPAAAVPFPWREVMAFGLGRLGWPPETFWAATPREIGAALRAHRTEHMSEVPARDALRALMAAHPDA' A
#
# COMPACT_ATOMS: atom_id res chain seq x y z
N MET A 1 6.45 -20.38 -33.53
CA MET A 1 5.18 -20.02 -32.86
C MET A 1 5.49 -19.78 -31.39
N ILE A 2 5.48 -18.52 -30.95
CA ILE A 2 5.64 -18.18 -29.53
C ILE A 2 4.31 -18.55 -28.85
N PRO A 3 4.29 -19.37 -27.78
CA PRO A 3 3.04 -19.66 -27.09
C PRO A 3 2.47 -18.35 -26.52
N PRO A 4 1.14 -18.13 -26.59
CA PRO A 4 0.54 -16.95 -25.98
C PRO A 4 0.90 -16.95 -24.50
N ALA A 5 1.40 -15.81 -23.98
CA ALA A 5 1.63 -15.65 -22.56
C ALA A 5 0.32 -15.98 -21.82
N ALA A 6 0.38 -16.93 -20.89
CA ALA A 6 -0.79 -17.28 -20.09
C ALA A 6 -1.31 -16.01 -19.41
N ALA A 7 -2.56 -15.65 -19.66
CA ALA A 7 -3.16 -14.47 -19.08
C ALA A 7 -3.22 -14.64 -17.55
N VAL A 8 -2.53 -13.77 -16.82
CA VAL A 8 -2.61 -13.74 -15.35
C VAL A 8 -3.97 -13.16 -14.97
N PRO A 9 -4.78 -13.84 -14.15
CA PRO A 9 -6.08 -13.32 -13.73
C PRO A 9 -5.91 -12.06 -12.90
N PHE A 10 -6.85 -11.12 -13.03
CA PHE A 10 -6.83 -9.89 -12.24
C PHE A 10 -7.03 -10.19 -10.74
N PRO A 11 -6.22 -9.59 -9.84
CA PRO A 11 -6.23 -9.89 -8.41
C PRO A 11 -7.38 -9.18 -7.66
N TRP A 12 -8.62 -9.61 -7.90
CA TRP A 12 -9.81 -9.00 -7.31
C TRP A 12 -9.81 -8.96 -5.78
N ARG A 13 -9.32 -10.03 -5.15
CA ARG A 13 -9.32 -10.18 -3.70
C ARG A 13 -8.46 -9.10 -3.02
N GLU A 14 -7.25 -8.89 -3.52
CA GLU A 14 -6.29 -7.93 -3.01
C GLU A 14 -6.78 -6.50 -3.22
N VAL A 15 -7.35 -6.22 -4.40
CA VAL A 15 -7.87 -4.89 -4.74
C VAL A 15 -9.09 -4.54 -3.89
N MET A 16 -10.03 -5.47 -3.69
CA MET A 16 -11.20 -5.23 -2.81
C MET A 16 -10.79 -5.10 -1.34
N ALA A 17 -9.87 -5.93 -0.85
CA ALA A 17 -9.36 -5.83 0.52
C ALA A 17 -8.69 -4.47 0.78
N PHE A 18 -7.95 -3.96 -0.20
CA PHE A 18 -7.35 -2.64 -0.12
C PHE A 18 -8.39 -1.52 -0.19
N GLY A 19 -9.25 -1.51 -1.20
CA GLY A 19 -10.24 -0.44 -1.41
C GLY A 19 -11.30 -0.35 -0.31
N LEU A 20 -11.95 -1.47 0.00
CA LEU A 20 -13.04 -1.51 0.97
C LEU A 20 -12.53 -1.60 2.42
N GLY A 21 -11.36 -2.22 2.63
CA GLY A 21 -10.78 -2.41 3.96
C GLY A 21 -9.76 -1.34 4.34
N ARG A 22 -8.65 -1.25 3.60
CA ARG A 22 -7.51 -0.39 3.96
C ARG A 22 -7.79 1.10 3.78
N LEU A 23 -8.46 1.48 2.69
CA LEU A 23 -8.87 2.86 2.41
C LEU A 23 -10.21 3.22 3.07
N GLY A 24 -11.03 2.22 3.40
CA GLY A 24 -12.37 2.42 3.94
C GLY A 24 -13.32 3.10 2.97
N TRP A 25 -13.12 2.94 1.66
CA TRP A 25 -14.03 3.51 0.68
C TRP A 25 -15.41 2.83 0.77
N PRO A 26 -16.51 3.61 0.70
CA PRO A 26 -17.83 3.04 0.49
C PRO A 26 -17.85 2.18 -0.78
N PRO A 27 -18.63 1.08 -0.82
CA PRO A 27 -18.69 0.21 -1.99
C PRO A 27 -18.98 0.94 -3.30
N GLU A 28 -19.89 1.91 -3.28
CA GLU A 28 -20.25 2.74 -4.42
C GLU A 28 -19.04 3.54 -4.96
N THR A 29 -18.20 4.09 -4.09
CA THR A 29 -16.99 4.80 -4.49
C THR A 29 -15.96 3.84 -5.09
N PHE A 30 -15.79 2.67 -4.50
CA PHE A 30 -14.89 1.64 -5.02
C PHE A 30 -15.30 1.15 -6.41
N TRP A 31 -16.59 0.88 -6.62
CA TRP A 31 -17.09 0.40 -7.92
C TRP A 31 -17.15 1.48 -9.00
N ALA A 32 -17.23 2.76 -8.61
CA ALA A 32 -17.15 3.89 -9.55
C ALA A 32 -15.71 4.22 -9.94
N ALA A 33 -14.71 3.79 -9.16
CA ALA A 33 -13.31 4.10 -9.40
C ALA A 33 -12.76 3.35 -10.62
N THR A 34 -11.90 4.03 -11.38
CA THR A 34 -11.20 3.44 -12.52
C THR A 34 -9.98 2.64 -12.07
N PRO A 35 -9.51 1.65 -12.86
CA PRO A 35 -8.26 0.94 -12.56
C PRO A 35 -7.03 1.85 -12.42
N ARG A 36 -7.01 2.99 -13.11
CA ARG A 36 -5.93 3.99 -13.00
C ARG A 36 -5.92 4.66 -11.63
N GLU A 37 -7.09 5.00 -11.10
CA GLU A 37 -7.25 5.62 -9.77
C GLU A 37 -6.92 4.62 -8.66
N ILE A 38 -7.39 3.38 -8.79
CA ILE A 38 -7.01 2.28 -7.87
C ILE A 38 -5.49 2.10 -7.89
N GLY A 39 -4.85 2.10 -9.07
CA GLY A 39 -3.40 2.02 -9.21
C GLY A 39 -2.67 3.20 -8.56
N ALA A 40 -3.24 4.41 -8.61
CA ALA A 40 -2.67 5.58 -7.93
C ALA A 40 -2.76 5.47 -6.41
N ALA A 41 -3.93 5.05 -5.87
CA ALA A 41 -4.10 4.81 -4.45
C ALA A 41 -3.16 3.72 -3.92
N LEU A 42 -2.98 2.63 -4.68
CA LEU A 42 -2.03 1.57 -4.34
C LEU A 42 -0.59 2.09 -4.27
N ARG A 43 -0.16 2.96 -5.20
CA ARG A 43 1.19 3.56 -5.15
C ARG A 43 1.35 4.48 -3.95
N ALA A 44 0.37 5.35 -3.68
CA ALA A 44 0.42 6.26 -2.53
C ALA A 44 0.54 5.51 -1.18
N HIS A 45 -0.03 4.30 -1.09
CA HIS A 45 0.06 3.45 0.10
C HIS A 45 1.21 2.46 0.08
N ARG A 46 1.78 2.17 -1.09
CA ARG A 46 3.03 1.44 -1.20
C ARG A 46 4.08 2.43 -0.75
N THR A 47 4.46 2.38 0.52
CA THR A 47 5.55 3.20 1.05
C THR A 47 6.82 2.81 0.32
N GLU A 48 7.06 3.43 -0.83
CA GLU A 48 8.26 3.31 -1.65
C GLU A 48 9.49 3.88 -0.90
N HIS A 49 9.22 4.54 0.23
CA HIS A 49 10.16 4.75 1.31
C HIS A 49 9.71 3.92 2.52
N MET A 50 9.94 2.60 2.50
CA MET A 50 10.31 1.97 3.76
C MET A 50 11.60 2.66 4.19
N SER A 51 11.48 3.83 4.82
CA SER A 51 12.50 4.32 5.74
C SER A 51 12.76 3.11 6.61
N GLU A 52 13.96 2.55 6.51
CA GLU A 52 14.39 1.43 7.31
C GLU A 52 13.82 1.64 8.70
N VAL A 53 13.03 0.68 9.17
CA VAL A 53 12.53 0.70 10.54
C VAL A 53 13.76 0.96 11.41
N PRO A 54 13.81 2.06 12.19
CA PRO A 54 15.02 2.44 12.87
C PRO A 54 15.49 1.26 13.72
N ALA A 55 16.76 0.90 13.60
CA ALA A 55 17.34 -0.11 14.47
C ALA A 55 17.07 0.29 15.93
N ARG A 56 16.89 -0.70 16.81
CA ARG A 56 16.62 -0.49 18.25
C ARG A 56 17.56 0.53 18.88
N ASP A 57 18.83 0.54 18.48
CA ASP A 57 19.83 1.46 19.00
C ASP A 57 19.66 2.89 18.47
N ALA A 58 19.26 3.05 17.20
CA ALA A 58 18.93 4.36 16.64
C ALA A 58 17.72 4.99 17.34
N LEU A 59 16.69 4.18 17.64
CA LEU A 59 15.54 4.63 18.42
C LEU A 59 15.95 5.06 19.84
N ARG A 60 16.80 4.28 20.53
CA ARG A 60 17.30 4.63 21.86
C ARG A 60 18.11 5.92 21.87
N ALA A 61 18.95 6.13 20.85
CA ALA A 61 19.72 7.36 20.71
C ALA A 61 18.80 8.58 20.54
N LEU A 62 17.73 8.46 19.75
CA LEU A 62 16.74 9.53 19.57
C LEU A 62 16.00 9.85 20.88
N MET A 63 15.59 8.83 21.63
CA MET A 63 14.93 9.02 22.94
C MET A 63 15.84 9.71 23.96
N ALA A 64 17.14 9.40 23.96
CA ALA A 64 18.11 10.06 24.83
C ALA A 64 18.38 11.51 24.41
N ALA A 65 18.38 11.79 23.10
CA ALA A 65 18.62 13.12 22.56
C ALA A 65 17.42 14.07 22.72
N HIS A 66 16.19 13.53 22.77
CA HIS A 66 14.95 14.29 22.86
C HIS A 66 14.08 13.78 24.03
N PRO A 67 14.44 14.09 25.29
CA PRO A 67 13.64 13.66 26.44
C PRO A 67 12.33 14.47 26.51
N ASP A 68 11.22 13.75 26.75
CA ASP A 68 9.92 14.34 27.00
C ASP A 68 9.89 14.91 28.43
N ALA A 69 10.21 16.20 28.56
CA ALA A 69 10.14 16.97 29.80
C ALA A 69 8.77 17.63 29.98
#